data_AF-A0A0G0SI84-F1
#
_entry.id   AF-A0A0G0SI84-F1
#
_cell.length_a   1.000
_cell.length_b   1.000
_cell.length_c   1.000
_cell.angle_alpha   90.00
_cell.angle_beta   90.00
_cell.angle_gamma   90.00
#
_symmetry.space_group_name_H-M   'P 1'
#
loop_
_entity.id
_entity.type
_entity.pdbx_description
1 polymer ?
#
loop_
_entity_poly.entity_id
_entity_poly.type
_entity_poly.pdbx_seq_one_letter_code
_entity_poly.pdbx_strand_id
1 'polypeptide(L)' 'MEKKTAKCPECDNKIIVDSESKEGTVVECDACGTESEIISVNPLTLTPLEEEK' A
#
# COMPACT_ATOMS: atom_id res chain seq x y z
N MET A 1 -15.52 -1.95 9.71
CA MET A 1 -14.54 -1.63 8.66
C MET A 1 -13.44 -0.82 9.31
N GLU A 2 -12.43 -1.52 9.81
CA GLU A 2 -11.24 -0.89 10.37
C GLU A 2 -10.33 -0.57 9.20
N LYS A 3 -9.85 0.66 9.08
CA LYS A 3 -8.94 1.07 8.00
C LYS A 3 -7.60 1.46 8.60
N LYS A 4 -6.51 0.98 8.00
CA LYS A 4 -5.15 1.43 8.30
C LYS A 4 -4.78 2.53 7.31
N THR A 5 -3.87 3.40 7.74
CA THR A 5 -3.28 4.39 6.85
C THR A 5 -1.78 4.15 6.78
N ALA A 6 -1.26 4.08 5.56
CA ALA A 6 0.16 3.98 5.28
C ALA A 6 0.61 5.20 4.49
N LYS A 7 1.91 5.50 4.51
CA LYS A 7 2.48 6.49 3.59
C LYS A 7 2.90 5.77 2.31
N CYS A 8 2.57 6.38 1.18
CA CYS A 8 3.07 5.95 -0.12
C CYS A 8 4.60 6.10 -0.16
N PRO A 9 5.35 5.06 -0.54
CA PRO A 9 6.81 5.16 -0.67
C PRO A 9 7.26 6.05 -1.83
N GLU A 10 6.39 6.33 -2.81
CA GLU A 10 6.72 7.14 -4.00
C GLU A 10 6.42 8.63 -3.84
N CYS A 11 5.25 8.95 -3.29
CA CYS A 11 4.74 10.33 -3.24
C CYS A 11 4.52 10.84 -1.80
N ASP A 12 4.90 10.06 -0.78
CA ASP A 12 4.71 10.35 0.65
C ASP A 12 3.25 10.62 1.08
N ASN A 13 2.29 10.39 0.19
CA ASN A 13 0.88 10.65 0.46
C ASN A 13 0.25 9.57 1.34
N LYS A 14 -0.87 9.88 2.01
CA LYS A 14 -1.61 8.89 2.80
C LYS A 14 -2.43 7.95 1.91
N ILE A 15 -2.11 6.67 1.96
CA ILE A 15 -2.88 5.59 1.36
C ILE A 15 -3.77 4.98 2.44
N ILE A 16 -5.04 4.77 2.10
CA ILE A 16 -6.01 4.10 2.95
C ILE A 16 -6.04 2.62 2.57
N VAL A 17 -5.63 1.76 3.49
CA VAL A 17 -5.57 0.31 3.30
C VAL A 17 -6.57 -0.34 4.24
N ASP A 18 -7.24 -1.41 3.81
CA ASP A 18 -8.15 -2.14 4.69
C ASP A 18 -7.35 -2.88 5.77
N SER A 19 -7.86 -2.89 7.01
CA SER A 19 -7.17 -3.62 8.09
C SER A 19 -7.26 -5.13 7.92
N GLU A 20 -8.23 -5.61 7.14
CA GLU A 20 -8.40 -7.01 6.77
C GLU A 20 -7.46 -7.43 5.62
N SER A 21 -6.77 -6.47 4.98
CA SER A 21 -5.77 -6.75 3.96
C SER A 21 -4.59 -7.54 4.55
N LYS A 22 -4.04 -8.44 3.74
CA LYS A 22 -2.95 -9.35 4.12
C LYS A 22 -1.70 -9.04 3.31
N GLU A 23 -0.58 -9.60 3.74
CA GLU A 23 0.64 -9.62 2.93
C GLU A 23 0.37 -10.22 1.54
N GLY A 24 0.93 -9.60 0.50
CA GLY A 24 0.63 -9.88 -0.91
C GLY A 24 -0.63 -9.20 -1.46
N THR A 25 -1.31 -8.36 -0.69
CA THR A 25 -2.45 -7.58 -1.21
C THR A 25 -1.92 -6.37 -1.99
N VAL A 26 -2.43 -6.18 -3.20
CA VAL A 26 -2.14 -5.00 -4.03
C VAL A 26 -3.13 -3.87 -3.72
N VAL A 27 -2.60 -2.67 -3.53
CA VAL A 27 -3.36 -1.44 -3.29
C VAL A 27 -2.86 -0.36 -4.24
N GLU A 28 -3.78 0.46 -4.77
CA GLU A 28 -3.42 1.59 -5.63
C GLU A 28 -3.40 2.88 -4.80
N CYS A 29 -2.42 3.76 -5.05
CA CYS A 29 -2.40 5.08 -4.44
C CYS A 29 -3.31 6.04 -5.22
N ASP A 30 -4.38 6.54 -4.60
CA ASP A 30 -5.30 7.53 -5.22
C ASP A 30 -4.63 8.85 -5.66
N ALA A 31 -3.40 9.15 -5.21
CA ALA A 31 -2.72 10.41 -5.54
C ALA A 31 -1.73 10.33 -6.70
N CYS A 32 -0.93 9.26 -6.76
CA CYS A 32 0.04 9.06 -7.84
C CYS A 32 -0.40 8.00 -8.85
N GLY A 33 -1.38 7.16 -8.50
CA GLY A 33 -1.81 6.00 -9.30
C GLY A 33 -0.84 4.83 -9.25
N THR A 34 0.18 4.86 -8.37
CA THR A 34 1.12 3.74 -8.24
C THR A 34 0.47 2.58 -7.50
N GLU A 35 0.60 1.39 -8.07
CA GLU A 35 0.26 0.13 -7.41
C GLU A 35 1.36 -0.25 -6.42
N SER A 36 0.97 -0.55 -5.18
CA SER A 36 1.86 -0.97 -4.11
C SER A 36 1.36 -2.27 -3.51
N GLU A 37 2.27 -3.17 -3.17
CA GLU A 37 1.95 -4.42 -2.50
C GLU A 37 2.25 -4.32 -1.01
N ILE A 38 1.35 -4.88 -0.19
CA ILE A 38 1.58 -5.04 1.24
C ILE A 38 2.58 -6.16 1.46
N ILE A 39 3.78 -5.82 1.94
CA ILE A 39 4.80 -6.83 2.30
C ILE A 39 4.82 -7.12 3.80
N SER A 40 4.16 -6.30 4.62
CA SER A 40 3.98 -6.57 6.05
C SER A 40 2.78 -5.81 6.60
N VAL A 41 2.02 -6.40 7.54
CA VAL A 41 0.81 -5.79 8.12
C VAL A 41 1.01 -5.25 9.55
N ASN A 42 2.17 -5.51 10.16
CA ASN A 42 2.47 -5.09 11.53
C ASN A 42 4.00 -5.03 11.79
N PRO A 43 4.66 -3.89 11.53
CA PRO A 43 4.13 -2.61 11.05
C PRO A 43 3.69 -2.67 9.58
N LEU A 44 2.63 -1.92 9.24
CA LEU A 44 2.12 -1.87 7.87
C LEU A 44 3.19 -1.29 6.93
N THR A 45 3.71 -2.13 6.04
CA THR A 45 4.79 -1.80 5.10
C THR A 45 4.29 -2.09 3.69
N LEU A 46 4.43 -1.09 2.83
CA LEU A 46 4.07 -1.14 1.41
C LEU A 46 5.35 -1.05 0.58
N THR A 47 5.39 -1.79 -0.52
CA THR A 47 6.43 -1.67 -1.55
C THR A 47 5.77 -1.29 -2.88
N PRO A 48 6.33 -0.37 -3.68
CA PRO A 48 5.83 -0.14 -5.03
C PRO A 48 6.03 -1.41 -5.86
N LEU A 49 5.01 -1.79 -6.63
CA LEU A 49 5.15 -2.82 -7.65
C LEU A 49 5.76 -2.15 -8.88
N GLU A 50 7.08 -2.27 -9.04
CA GLU A 50 7.69 -2.03 -10.36
C GLU A 50 7.38 -3.26 -11.23
N GLU A 51 6.59 -3.08 -12.29
CA GLU A 51 6.47 -4.10 -13.33
C GLU A 51 7.85 -4.27 -13.99
N GLU A 52 8.63 -5.24 -13.50
CA GLU A 52 9.82 -5.72 -14.22
C GLU A 52 9.34 -6.36 -15.53
N LYS A 53 9.52 -5.60 -16.61
CA LYS A 53 9.07 -5.90 -17.97
C LYS A 53 9.85 -7.04 -18.64
#